data_AF-A0A9D6WRI5-F1
#
_entry.id   AF-A0A9D6WRI5-F1
#
_cell.length_a   1.000
_cell.length_b   1.000
_cell.length_c   1.000
_cell.angle_alpha   90.00
_cell.angle_beta   90.00
_cell.angle_gamma   90.00
#
_symmetry.space_group_name_H-M   'P 1'
#
loop_
_entity.id
_entity.type
_entity.pdbx_description
1 polymer ?
#
loop_
_entity_poly.entity_id
_entity_poly.type
_entity_poly.pdbx_seq_one_letter_code
_entity_poly.pdbx_strand_id
1 'polypeptide(L)'
;MTTLVHALPITALVLVLIYKWFALDDRYAVFLYNHLNATPFDAVTTSRYWMAGLVASAIVMLGYIAANFLIARFKRDYCAPTWWHVWLTCAVPLALAIPLIVMNVNTPTMPIEIALMLVAATLIGLVIALMPGSLAAHHPRQLAWIGLDGWGLIPVLSLLRAIELPGRGLSVRADVAYAFAIGSVVFGIVWLVALNGFRARRHIPSPRAWQVYGAGLGWCYIFLPLVHYLIATPAQFKYITSASNFFAFDPFLQLATFIVAGVLVFANEKFWSWRLRKSIA
;
A
#
# COMPACT_ATOMS: atom_id res chain seq x y z
N MET A 1 -14.48 -14.94 18.09
CA MET A 1 -13.76 -15.75 17.07
C MET A 1 -12.28 -15.65 17.39
N THR A 2 -11.54 -16.76 17.32
CA THR A 2 -10.12 -16.75 17.69
C THR A 2 -9.27 -16.09 16.60
N THR A 3 -8.15 -15.47 16.98
CA THR A 3 -7.14 -14.91 16.06
C THR A 3 -6.74 -15.90 14.96
N LEU A 4 -6.66 -17.18 15.30
CA LEU A 4 -6.29 -18.27 14.40
C LEU A 4 -7.22 -18.39 13.18
N VAL A 5 -8.53 -18.20 13.36
CA VAL A 5 -9.52 -18.30 12.27
C VAL A 5 -9.31 -17.23 11.20
N HIS A 6 -8.72 -16.09 11.58
CA HIS A 6 -8.34 -15.05 10.63
C HIS A 6 -6.94 -15.27 10.06
N ALA A 7 -5.98 -15.62 10.92
CA ALA A 7 -4.57 -15.75 10.52
C ALA A 7 -4.31 -16.91 9.57
N LEU A 8 -5.00 -18.05 9.74
CA LEU A 8 -4.82 -19.24 8.90
C LEU A 8 -5.17 -18.97 7.42
N PRO A 9 -6.37 -18.46 7.06
CA PRO A 9 -6.67 -18.18 5.65
C PRO A 9 -5.80 -17.06 5.07
N ILE A 10 -5.40 -16.06 5.87
CA ILE A 10 -4.47 -15.02 5.41
C ILE A 10 -3.11 -15.63 5.06
N THR A 11 -2.55 -16.41 5.98
CA THR A 11 -1.25 -17.09 5.78
C THR A 11 -1.32 -18.00 4.56
N ALA A 12 -2.36 -18.82 4.45
CA ALA A 12 -2.56 -19.72 3.32
C ALA A 12 -2.66 -18.95 1.99
N LEU A 13 -3.44 -17.87 1.95
CA LEU A 13 -3.60 -17.04 0.76
C LEU A 13 -2.26 -16.43 0.31
N VAL A 14 -1.50 -15.85 1.24
CA VAL A 14 -0.19 -15.27 0.92
C VAL A 14 0.76 -16.36 0.41
N LEU A 15 0.84 -17.51 1.07
CA LEU A 15 1.72 -18.60 0.63
C LEU A 15 1.29 -19.17 -0.73
N VAL A 16 0.00 -19.29 -1.01
CA VAL A 16 -0.49 -19.71 -2.33
C VAL A 16 -0.10 -18.71 -3.42
N LEU A 17 -0.21 -17.41 -3.16
CA LEU A 17 0.20 -16.37 -4.12
C LEU A 17 1.71 -16.39 -4.37
N ILE A 18 2.52 -16.45 -3.30
CA ILE A 18 3.98 -16.54 -3.40
C ILE A 18 4.39 -17.84 -4.11
N TYR A 19 3.81 -18.97 -3.74
CA TYR A 19 4.07 -20.24 -4.41
C TYR A 19 3.67 -20.18 -5.89
N LYS A 20 2.51 -19.60 -6.21
CA LYS A 20 2.10 -19.43 -7.59
C LYS A 20 3.13 -18.63 -8.40
N TRP A 21 3.50 -17.43 -7.95
CA TRP A 21 4.37 -16.53 -8.70
C TRP A 21 5.84 -16.97 -8.75
N PHE A 22 6.34 -17.61 -7.68
CA PHE A 22 7.75 -17.96 -7.57
C PHE A 22 8.04 -19.44 -7.84
N ALA A 23 7.10 -20.36 -7.60
CA ALA A 23 7.31 -21.78 -7.84
C ALA A 23 6.69 -22.27 -9.15
N LEU A 24 5.43 -21.93 -9.42
CA LEU A 24 4.66 -22.53 -10.52
C LEU A 24 4.73 -21.74 -11.83
N ASP A 25 4.56 -20.42 -11.75
CA ASP A 25 4.54 -19.56 -12.94
C ASP A 25 5.96 -19.38 -13.51
N ASP A 26 6.04 -19.09 -14.81
CA ASP A 26 7.30 -18.77 -15.46
C ASP A 26 7.84 -17.41 -14.97
N ARG A 27 8.97 -17.44 -14.25
CA ARG A 27 9.62 -16.25 -13.69
C ARG A 27 10.05 -15.26 -14.78
N TYR A 28 10.35 -15.72 -15.99
CA TYR A 28 10.68 -14.84 -17.11
C TYR A 28 9.48 -13.96 -17.48
N ALA A 29 8.27 -14.50 -17.43
CA ALA A 29 7.04 -13.76 -17.68
C ALA A 29 6.64 -12.89 -16.47
N VAL A 30 6.60 -13.47 -15.26
CA VAL A 30 6.10 -12.79 -14.06
C VAL A 30 6.98 -11.61 -13.64
N PHE A 31 8.31 -11.74 -13.78
CA PHE A 31 9.27 -10.72 -13.38
C PHE A 31 9.92 -10.00 -14.57
N LEU A 32 9.45 -10.27 -15.79
CA LEU A 32 9.91 -9.65 -17.03
C LEU A 32 11.43 -9.75 -17.23
N TYR A 33 11.98 -10.94 -17.08
CA TYR A 33 13.38 -11.16 -17.45
C TYR A 33 13.58 -10.92 -18.95
N ASN A 34 14.75 -10.42 -19.31
CA ASN A 34 15.17 -9.97 -20.64
C ASN A 34 14.39 -8.77 -21.21
N HIS A 35 13.31 -8.33 -20.56
CA HIS A 35 12.61 -7.12 -20.96
C HIS A 35 13.50 -5.90 -20.71
N LEU A 36 13.81 -5.14 -21.76
CA LEU A 36 14.74 -4.01 -21.70
C LEU A 36 16.11 -4.40 -21.10
N ASN A 37 16.60 -5.60 -21.44
CA ASN A 37 17.85 -6.18 -20.95
C ASN A 37 17.89 -6.48 -19.44
N ALA A 38 16.73 -6.55 -18.78
CA ALA A 38 16.68 -6.91 -17.38
C ALA A 38 17.17 -8.34 -17.13
N THR A 39 18.06 -8.55 -16.17
CA THR A 39 18.57 -9.88 -15.81
C THR A 39 18.06 -10.29 -14.43
N PRO A 40 18.02 -11.59 -14.10
CA PRO A 40 17.68 -12.01 -12.75
C PRO A 40 18.55 -11.30 -11.69
N PHE A 41 17.90 -10.78 -10.66
CA PHE A 41 18.52 -10.11 -9.51
C PHE A 41 19.18 -8.76 -9.80
N ASP A 42 18.99 -8.20 -10.99
CA ASP A 42 19.30 -6.79 -11.22
C ASP A 42 18.38 -5.88 -10.37
N ALA A 43 18.64 -4.57 -10.39
CA ALA A 43 17.88 -3.63 -9.57
C ALA A 43 16.37 -3.63 -9.91
N VAL A 44 16.01 -3.80 -11.19
CA VAL A 44 14.61 -3.74 -11.65
C VAL A 44 13.85 -4.99 -11.22
N THR A 45 14.37 -6.17 -11.51
CA THR A 45 13.78 -7.47 -11.15
C THR A 45 13.77 -7.68 -9.64
N THR A 46 14.85 -7.30 -8.94
CA THR A 46 14.89 -7.29 -7.47
C THR A 46 13.76 -6.47 -6.88
N SER A 47 13.49 -5.31 -7.48
CA SER A 47 12.37 -4.47 -7.05
C SER A 47 11.01 -5.15 -7.24
N ARG A 48 10.83 -5.90 -8.32
CA ARG A 48 9.59 -6.64 -8.60
C ARG A 48 9.38 -7.76 -7.59
N TYR A 49 10.44 -8.45 -7.14
CA TYR A 49 10.29 -9.53 -6.17
C TYR A 49 9.68 -9.04 -4.87
N TRP A 50 10.24 -8.00 -4.23
CA TRP A 50 9.68 -7.53 -2.97
C TRP A 50 8.34 -6.80 -3.15
N MET A 51 8.10 -6.17 -4.31
CA MET A 51 6.77 -5.63 -4.66
C MET A 51 5.69 -6.72 -4.71
N ALA A 52 6.03 -7.97 -5.03
CA ALA A 52 5.07 -9.09 -4.99
C ALA A 52 4.47 -9.26 -3.59
N GLY A 53 5.26 -9.03 -2.53
CA GLY A 53 4.79 -9.04 -1.15
C GLY A 53 3.74 -7.97 -0.85
N LEU A 54 3.91 -6.77 -1.41
CA LEU A 54 2.92 -5.68 -1.30
C LEU A 54 1.65 -5.98 -2.10
N VAL A 55 1.78 -6.56 -3.29
CA VAL A 55 0.63 -7.02 -4.09
C VAL A 55 -0.15 -8.11 -3.36
N ALA A 56 0.52 -9.11 -2.77
CA ALA A 56 -0.14 -10.13 -1.94
C ALA A 56 -0.85 -9.49 -0.73
N SER A 57 -0.19 -8.54 -0.06
CA SER A 57 -0.78 -7.81 1.06
C SER A 57 -2.01 -6.99 0.66
N ALA A 58 -2.04 -6.45 -0.57
CA ALA A 58 -3.20 -5.74 -1.09
C ALA A 58 -4.40 -6.65 -1.34
N ILE A 59 -4.15 -7.85 -1.86
CA ILE A 59 -5.20 -8.88 -2.02
C ILE A 59 -5.75 -9.25 -0.64
N VAL A 60 -4.87 -9.44 0.36
CA VAL A 60 -5.28 -9.63 1.75
C VAL A 60 -6.09 -8.46 2.28
N MET A 61 -5.66 -7.21 2.05
CA MET A 61 -6.35 -6.01 2.52
C MET A 61 -7.80 -5.98 2.03
N LEU A 62 -8.03 -6.19 0.73
CA LEU A 62 -9.37 -6.19 0.14
C LEU A 62 -10.22 -7.35 0.67
N GLY A 63 -9.67 -8.56 0.68
CA GLY A 63 -10.36 -9.75 1.16
C GLY A 63 -10.71 -9.65 2.66
N TYR A 64 -9.78 -9.15 3.47
CA TYR A 64 -9.95 -9.00 4.91
C TYR A 64 -10.97 -7.92 5.26
N ILE A 65 -10.91 -6.75 4.61
CA ILE A 65 -11.93 -5.70 4.76
C ILE A 65 -13.32 -6.24 4.39
N ALA A 66 -13.44 -6.89 3.23
CA ALA A 66 -14.71 -7.45 2.76
C ALA A 66 -15.25 -8.53 3.72
N ALA A 67 -14.41 -9.46 4.17
CA ALA A 67 -14.80 -10.51 5.10
C ALA A 67 -15.25 -9.93 6.45
N ASN A 68 -14.49 -9.01 7.04
CA ASN A 68 -14.87 -8.36 8.31
C ASN A 68 -16.20 -7.60 8.19
N PHE A 69 -16.37 -6.85 7.09
CA PHE A 69 -17.61 -6.14 6.81
C PHE A 69 -18.80 -7.09 6.72
N LEU A 70 -18.70 -8.15 5.91
CA LEU A 70 -19.77 -9.12 5.68
C LEU A 70 -20.10 -9.92 6.95
N ILE A 71 -19.11 -10.45 7.66
CA ILE A 71 -19.33 -11.23 8.89
C ILE A 71 -20.07 -10.38 9.92
N ALA A 72 -19.71 -9.10 10.07
CA ALA A 72 -20.41 -8.18 10.98
C ALA A 72 -21.88 -7.92 10.59
N ARG A 73 -22.28 -8.16 9.33
CA ARG A 73 -23.69 -8.07 8.93
C ARG A 73 -24.49 -9.32 9.30
N PHE A 74 -23.86 -10.49 9.25
CA PHE A 74 -24.52 -11.77 9.51
C PHE A 74 -24.44 -12.22 10.97
N LYS A 75 -23.43 -11.76 11.72
CA LYS A 75 -23.21 -12.14 13.12
C LYS A 75 -23.15 -10.89 13.99
N ARG A 76 -24.24 -10.63 14.72
CA ARG A 76 -24.39 -9.42 15.57
C ARG A 76 -23.32 -9.31 16.65
N ASP A 77 -22.93 -10.43 17.26
CA ASP A 77 -21.89 -10.48 18.31
C ASP A 77 -20.47 -10.67 17.74
N TYR A 78 -20.29 -10.40 16.44
CA TYR A 78 -18.97 -10.46 15.85
C TYR A 78 -18.11 -9.31 16.37
N CYS A 79 -16.95 -9.65 16.92
CA CYS A 79 -15.89 -8.71 17.24
C CYS A 79 -14.65 -9.14 16.46
N ALA A 80 -14.17 -8.25 15.59
CA ALA A 80 -12.94 -8.49 14.84
C ALA A 80 -11.75 -8.59 15.80
N PRO A 81 -10.85 -9.58 15.64
CA PRO A 81 -9.66 -9.65 16.46
C PRO A 81 -8.76 -8.43 16.25
N THR A 82 -8.00 -8.05 17.25
CA THR A 82 -7.02 -6.97 17.12
C THR A 82 -6.01 -7.31 16.02
N TRP A 83 -5.81 -6.38 15.09
CA TRP A 83 -5.01 -6.61 13.89
C TRP A 83 -3.59 -7.12 14.18
N TRP A 84 -2.95 -6.64 15.25
CA TRP A 84 -1.57 -7.01 15.57
C TRP A 84 -1.45 -8.45 16.07
N HIS A 85 -2.48 -8.99 16.73
CA HIS A 85 -2.52 -10.41 17.08
C HIS A 85 -2.59 -11.29 15.82
N VAL A 86 -3.44 -10.91 14.86
CA VAL A 86 -3.56 -11.61 13.57
C VAL A 86 -2.24 -11.53 12.82
N TRP A 87 -1.63 -10.34 12.79
CA TRP A 87 -0.33 -10.09 12.16
C TRP A 87 0.77 -10.96 12.77
N LEU A 88 0.95 -10.98 14.10
CA LEU A 88 1.95 -11.81 14.78
C LEU A 88 1.76 -13.30 14.47
N THR A 89 0.50 -13.75 14.43
CA THR A 89 0.17 -15.15 14.13
C THR A 89 0.50 -15.51 12.68
N CYS A 90 0.37 -14.57 11.74
CA CYS A 90 0.80 -14.75 10.35
C CYS A 90 2.32 -14.62 10.18
N ALA A 91 2.96 -13.75 10.97
CA ALA A 91 4.35 -13.34 10.74
C ALA A 91 5.32 -14.51 10.83
N VAL A 92 5.19 -15.37 11.85
CA VAL A 92 6.07 -16.52 12.05
C VAL A 92 6.02 -17.52 10.88
N PRO A 93 4.85 -18.09 10.50
CA PRO A 93 4.80 -19.03 9.40
C PRO A 93 5.21 -18.38 8.06
N LEU A 94 4.86 -17.11 7.81
CA LEU A 94 5.27 -16.43 6.58
C LEU A 94 6.77 -16.18 6.51
N ALA A 95 7.39 -15.75 7.61
CA ALA A 95 8.84 -15.50 7.67
C ALA A 95 9.67 -16.77 7.45
N LEU A 96 9.14 -17.95 7.78
CA LEU A 96 9.79 -19.23 7.53
C LEU A 96 9.49 -19.78 6.14
N ALA A 97 8.22 -19.80 5.73
CA ALA A 97 7.80 -20.47 4.50
C ALA A 97 8.14 -19.68 3.23
N ILE A 98 8.12 -18.34 3.26
CA ILE A 98 8.47 -17.53 2.08
C ILE A 98 9.92 -17.82 1.63
N PRO A 99 10.96 -17.72 2.49
CA PRO A 99 12.32 -18.10 2.13
C PRO A 99 12.44 -19.53 1.62
N LEU A 100 11.78 -20.49 2.28
CA LEU A 100 11.78 -21.89 1.86
C LEU A 100 11.27 -22.06 0.42
N ILE A 101 10.19 -21.36 0.05
CA ILE A 101 9.67 -21.39 -1.32
C ILE A 101 10.67 -20.75 -2.29
N VAL A 102 11.06 -19.50 -2.05
CA VAL A 102 11.74 -18.71 -3.07
C VAL A 102 13.21 -19.06 -3.27
N MET A 103 13.84 -19.64 -2.26
CA MET A 103 15.24 -20.05 -2.28
C MET A 103 15.44 -21.49 -2.76
N ASN A 104 14.39 -22.33 -2.77
CA ASN A 104 14.52 -23.76 -3.10
C ASN A 104 13.66 -24.19 -4.29
N VAL A 105 12.66 -23.41 -4.67
CA VAL A 105 11.70 -23.81 -5.70
C VAL A 105 11.83 -22.93 -6.94
N ASN A 106 12.00 -23.58 -8.09
CA ASN A 106 12.16 -22.97 -9.43
C ASN A 106 13.49 -22.19 -9.62
N THR A 107 13.82 -21.88 -10.86
CA THR A 107 15.11 -21.30 -11.27
C THR A 107 14.90 -19.93 -11.91
N PRO A 108 15.76 -18.93 -11.61
CA PRO A 108 16.88 -18.98 -10.67
C PRO A 108 16.41 -18.84 -9.21
N THR A 109 17.00 -19.61 -8.30
CA THR A 109 16.70 -19.52 -6.86
C THR A 109 17.13 -18.18 -6.28
N MET A 110 16.33 -17.61 -5.38
CA MET A 110 16.62 -16.26 -4.85
C MET A 110 17.72 -16.29 -3.79
N PRO A 111 18.68 -15.34 -3.82
CA PRO A 111 19.58 -15.08 -2.70
C PRO A 111 18.81 -14.72 -1.42
N ILE A 112 19.40 -15.03 -0.26
CA ILE A 112 18.76 -14.80 1.05
C ILE A 112 18.39 -13.34 1.26
N GLU A 113 19.22 -12.39 0.83
CA GLU A 113 18.97 -10.95 1.00
C GLU A 113 17.66 -10.52 0.32
N ILE A 114 17.43 -10.98 -0.91
CA ILE A 114 16.23 -10.67 -1.68
C ILE A 114 15.02 -11.40 -1.10
N ALA A 115 15.19 -12.64 -0.63
CA ALA A 115 14.14 -13.36 0.07
C ALA A 115 13.70 -12.62 1.34
N LEU A 116 14.65 -12.08 2.12
CA LEU A 116 14.36 -11.29 3.31
C LEU A 116 13.69 -9.95 2.97
N MET A 117 14.04 -9.30 1.86
CA MET A 117 13.33 -8.11 1.37
C MET A 117 11.86 -8.42 1.04
N LEU A 118 11.59 -9.55 0.38
CA LEU A 118 10.22 -10.00 0.11
C LEU A 118 9.44 -10.29 1.40
N VAL A 119 10.07 -10.97 2.37
CA VAL A 119 9.46 -11.20 3.70
C VAL A 119 9.13 -9.85 4.36
N ALA A 120 10.10 -8.94 4.43
CA ALA A 120 9.92 -7.63 5.06
C ALA A 120 8.78 -6.84 4.39
N ALA A 121 8.78 -6.75 3.06
CA ALA A 121 7.72 -6.07 2.31
C ALA A 121 6.35 -6.70 2.55
N THR A 122 6.27 -8.04 2.57
CA THR A 122 5.02 -8.76 2.87
C THR A 122 4.53 -8.45 4.28
N LEU A 123 5.40 -8.52 5.30
CA LEU A 123 5.01 -8.30 6.68
C LEU A 123 4.61 -6.84 6.94
N ILE A 124 5.34 -5.87 6.38
CA ILE A 124 5.00 -4.44 6.45
C ILE A 124 3.67 -4.18 5.73
N GLY A 125 3.48 -4.74 4.54
CA GLY A 125 2.23 -4.64 3.80
C GLY A 125 1.05 -5.19 4.59
N LEU A 126 1.23 -6.31 5.29
CA LEU A 126 0.20 -6.91 6.14
C LEU A 126 -0.18 -6.03 7.34
N VAL A 127 0.75 -5.25 7.91
CA VAL A 127 0.40 -4.27 8.95
C VAL A 127 -0.67 -3.32 8.41
N ILE A 128 -0.44 -2.74 7.23
CA ILE A 128 -1.39 -1.82 6.58
C ILE A 128 -2.69 -2.53 6.17
N ALA A 129 -2.59 -3.76 5.67
CA ALA A 129 -3.73 -4.55 5.21
C ALA A 129 -4.72 -4.91 6.34
N LEU A 130 -4.21 -5.19 7.54
CA LEU A 130 -5.01 -5.71 8.65
C LEU A 130 -5.59 -4.62 9.55
N MET A 131 -4.92 -3.47 9.67
CA MET A 131 -5.37 -2.32 10.46
C MET A 131 -6.85 -1.92 10.24
N PRO A 132 -7.39 -1.84 9.00
CA PRO A 132 -8.76 -1.41 8.78
C PRO A 132 -9.83 -2.46 9.14
N GLY A 133 -9.47 -3.69 9.49
CA GLY A 133 -10.42 -4.80 9.67
C GLY A 133 -11.52 -4.52 10.71
N SER A 134 -11.15 -3.99 11.88
CA SER A 134 -12.13 -3.63 12.92
C SER A 134 -13.03 -2.47 12.49
N LEU A 135 -12.47 -1.46 11.81
CA LEU A 135 -13.26 -0.36 11.24
C LEU A 135 -14.22 -0.87 10.15
N ALA A 136 -13.81 -1.83 9.33
CA ALA A 136 -14.67 -2.44 8.31
C ALA A 136 -15.86 -3.16 8.95
N ALA A 137 -15.64 -3.88 10.04
CA ALA A 137 -16.69 -4.58 10.79
C ALA A 137 -17.68 -3.62 11.45
N HIS A 138 -17.18 -2.66 12.23
CA HIS A 138 -18.00 -1.88 13.17
C HIS A 138 -18.34 -0.46 12.69
N HIS A 139 -17.47 0.17 11.90
CA HIS A 139 -17.61 1.56 11.47
C HIS A 139 -17.31 1.74 9.97
N PRO A 140 -17.98 1.00 9.06
CA PRO A 140 -17.62 0.99 7.63
C PRO A 140 -17.78 2.35 6.96
N ARG A 141 -18.74 3.17 7.41
CA ARG A 141 -18.87 4.56 6.94
C ARG A 141 -17.66 5.41 7.31
N GLN A 142 -17.12 5.23 8.52
CA GLN A 142 -15.90 5.93 8.94
C GLN A 142 -14.70 5.44 8.13
N LEU A 143 -14.59 4.13 7.87
CA LEU A 143 -13.54 3.57 7.01
C LEU A 143 -13.60 4.16 5.59
N ALA A 144 -14.79 4.25 4.99
CA ALA A 144 -14.97 4.83 3.66
C ALA A 144 -14.53 6.30 3.63
N TRP A 145 -14.89 7.06 4.67
CA TRP A 145 -14.45 8.45 4.83
C TRP A 145 -12.94 8.58 4.97
N ILE A 146 -12.30 7.79 5.83
CA ILE A 146 -10.83 7.76 6.00
C ILE A 146 -10.16 7.38 4.67
N GLY A 147 -10.71 6.40 3.95
CA GLY A 147 -10.24 6.01 2.62
C GLY A 147 -10.30 7.18 1.63
N LEU A 148 -11.39 7.94 1.63
CA LEU A 148 -11.57 9.10 0.76
C LEU A 148 -10.64 10.28 1.14
N ASP A 149 -10.31 10.48 2.42
CA ASP A 149 -9.28 11.45 2.79
C ASP A 149 -7.91 11.05 2.25
N GLY A 150 -7.59 9.75 2.33
CA GLY A 150 -6.35 9.18 1.82
C GLY A 150 -6.13 9.44 0.33
N TRP A 151 -7.18 9.64 -0.47
CA TRP A 151 -7.06 10.01 -1.89
C TRP A 151 -6.35 11.34 -2.10
N GLY A 152 -6.49 12.30 -1.18
CA GLY A 152 -5.78 13.57 -1.25
C GLY A 152 -4.27 13.42 -1.18
N LEU A 153 -3.78 12.32 -0.62
CA LEU A 153 -2.35 12.03 -0.53
C LEU A 153 -1.80 11.27 -1.74
N ILE A 154 -2.65 10.74 -2.62
CA ILE A 154 -2.20 9.92 -3.76
C ILE A 154 -1.25 10.70 -4.66
N PRO A 155 -1.61 11.90 -5.16
CA PRO A 155 -0.70 12.63 -6.03
C PRO A 155 0.60 12.99 -5.32
N VAL A 156 0.55 13.39 -4.05
CA VAL A 156 1.76 13.76 -3.29
C VAL A 156 2.70 12.57 -3.16
N LEU A 157 2.18 11.42 -2.74
CA LEU A 157 2.98 10.22 -2.50
C LEU A 157 3.48 9.58 -3.81
N SER A 158 2.80 9.80 -4.94
CA SER A 158 3.17 9.17 -6.22
C SER A 158 3.91 10.10 -7.19
N LEU A 159 3.70 11.42 -7.14
CA LEU A 159 4.21 12.37 -8.14
C LEU A 159 5.32 13.28 -7.62
N LEU A 160 5.52 13.41 -6.30
CA LEU A 160 6.61 14.26 -5.79
C LEU A 160 7.98 13.72 -6.22
N ARG A 161 8.11 12.41 -6.34
CA ARG A 161 9.27 11.73 -6.95
C ARG A 161 9.52 12.07 -8.42
N ALA A 162 8.58 12.68 -9.13
CA ALA A 162 8.76 13.03 -10.54
C ALA A 162 9.96 13.96 -10.78
N ILE A 163 10.37 14.72 -9.75
CA ILE A 163 11.49 15.67 -9.83
C ILE A 163 12.84 14.99 -10.12
N GLU A 164 13.01 13.70 -9.81
CA GLU A 164 14.26 12.99 -10.09
C GLU A 164 14.32 12.39 -11.51
N LEU A 165 13.18 12.31 -12.21
CA LEU A 165 13.09 11.65 -13.52
C LEU A 165 13.94 12.34 -14.61
N PRO A 166 13.97 13.69 -14.72
CA PRO A 166 14.82 14.37 -15.71
C PRO A 166 16.31 14.05 -15.53
N GLY A 167 16.79 14.03 -14.27
CA GLY A 167 18.18 13.71 -13.94
C GLY A 167 18.57 12.26 -14.19
N ARG A 168 17.59 11.38 -14.42
CA ARG A 168 17.77 9.96 -14.74
C ARG A 168 17.64 9.65 -16.24
N GLY A 169 17.59 10.68 -17.08
CA GLY A 169 17.53 10.51 -18.54
C GLY A 169 16.17 10.04 -19.06
N LEU A 170 15.11 10.10 -18.24
CA LEU A 170 13.75 9.94 -18.73
C LEU A 170 13.32 11.22 -19.45
N SER A 171 12.63 11.09 -20.58
CA SER A 171 12.21 12.18 -21.48
C SER A 171 11.12 13.11 -20.91
N VAL A 172 11.29 13.57 -19.67
CA VAL A 172 10.45 14.56 -19.01
C VAL A 172 11.29 15.82 -18.80
N ARG A 173 10.81 16.96 -19.28
CA ARG A 173 11.48 18.24 -19.03
C ARG A 173 11.42 18.60 -17.54
N ALA A 174 12.45 19.24 -17.02
CA ALA A 174 12.55 19.57 -15.60
C ALA A 174 11.41 20.48 -15.10
N ASP A 175 11.02 21.47 -15.89
CA ASP A 175 9.90 22.37 -15.61
C ASP A 175 8.56 21.60 -15.47
N VAL A 176 8.32 20.64 -16.35
CA VAL A 176 7.14 19.76 -16.28
C VAL A 176 7.16 18.90 -15.01
N ALA A 177 8.33 18.34 -14.66
CA ALA A 177 8.48 17.53 -13.44
C ALA A 177 8.19 18.35 -12.17
N TYR A 178 8.72 19.56 -12.06
CA TYR A 178 8.42 20.47 -10.95
C TYR A 178 6.95 20.89 -10.93
N ALA A 179 6.33 21.15 -12.08
CA ALA A 179 4.91 21.47 -12.16
C ALA A 179 4.04 20.32 -11.62
N PHE A 180 4.35 19.06 -11.95
CA PHE A 180 3.67 17.89 -11.37
C PHE A 180 3.86 17.80 -9.86
N ALA A 181 5.08 18.00 -9.36
CA ALA A 181 5.37 17.96 -7.93
C ALA A 181 4.61 19.05 -7.15
N ILE A 182 4.65 20.30 -7.61
CA ILE A 182 3.90 21.42 -7.00
C ILE A 182 2.39 21.17 -7.09
N GLY A 183 1.91 20.79 -8.27
CA GLY A 183 0.50 20.49 -8.51
C GLY A 183 -0.01 19.37 -7.59
N SER A 184 0.82 18.36 -7.30
CA SER A 184 0.47 17.28 -6.39
C SER A 184 0.21 17.76 -4.96
N VAL A 185 1.05 18.67 -4.45
CA VAL A 185 0.93 19.25 -3.11
C VAL A 185 -0.29 20.16 -3.03
N VAL A 186 -0.47 21.04 -4.03
CA VAL A 186 -1.64 21.91 -4.13
C VAL A 186 -2.93 21.08 -4.17
N PHE A 187 -2.97 20.02 -4.97
CA PHE A 187 -4.11 19.11 -5.02
C PHE A 187 -4.40 18.51 -3.63
N GLY A 188 -3.38 18.00 -2.94
CA GLY A 188 -3.56 17.42 -1.60
C GLY A 188 -4.13 18.42 -0.59
N ILE A 189 -3.64 19.67 -0.60
CA ILE A 189 -4.17 20.76 0.23
C ILE A 189 -5.64 21.02 -0.09
N VAL A 190 -5.96 21.24 -1.38
CA VAL A 190 -7.33 21.56 -1.83
C VAL A 190 -8.29 20.43 -1.48
N TRP A 191 -7.89 19.17 -1.73
CA TRP A 191 -8.69 17.99 -1.42
C TRP A 191 -9.01 17.90 0.07
N LEU A 192 -7.98 17.95 0.92
CA LEU A 192 -8.14 17.80 2.37
C LEU A 192 -8.97 18.94 2.98
N VAL A 193 -8.76 20.18 2.54
CA VAL A 193 -9.55 21.35 2.99
C VAL A 193 -10.99 21.24 2.51
N ALA A 194 -11.23 20.90 1.24
CA ALA A 194 -12.57 20.77 0.70
C ALA A 194 -13.36 19.66 1.40
N LEU A 195 -12.74 18.50 1.62
CA LEU A 195 -13.39 17.34 2.22
C LEU A 195 -13.74 17.58 3.70
N ASN A 196 -12.82 18.17 4.47
CA ASN A 196 -13.12 18.55 5.84
C ASN A 196 -14.11 19.72 5.92
N GLY A 197 -14.10 20.65 4.97
CA GLY A 197 -15.12 21.70 4.88
C GLY A 197 -16.51 21.13 4.60
N PHE A 198 -16.60 20.13 3.72
CA PHE A 198 -17.82 19.38 3.50
C PHE A 198 -18.27 18.65 4.76
N ARG A 199 -17.36 17.97 5.47
CA ARG A 199 -17.70 17.26 6.72
C ARG A 199 -18.15 18.19 7.83
N ALA A 200 -17.48 19.33 8.01
CA ALA A 200 -17.88 20.33 9.00
C ALA A 200 -19.31 20.81 8.76
N ARG A 201 -19.67 21.09 7.49
CA ARG A 201 -21.05 21.45 7.10
C ARG A 201 -22.06 20.33 7.30
N ARG A 202 -21.63 19.07 7.29
CA ARG A 202 -22.47 17.88 7.49
C ARG A 202 -22.40 17.31 8.90
N HIS A 203 -21.72 17.99 9.83
CA HIS A 203 -21.47 17.52 11.20
C HIS A 203 -20.84 16.12 11.27
N ILE A 204 -20.01 15.77 10.29
CA ILE A 204 -19.29 14.49 10.25
C ILE A 204 -17.96 14.66 10.98
N PRO A 205 -17.60 13.77 11.93
CA PRO A 205 -16.32 13.84 12.62
C PRO A 205 -15.14 13.76 11.66
N SER A 206 -14.13 14.61 11.88
CA SER A 206 -12.88 14.54 11.12
C SER A 206 -11.98 13.44 11.70
N PRO A 207 -11.33 12.62 10.85
CA PRO A 207 -10.36 11.63 11.30
C PRO A 207 -9.08 12.30 11.78
N ARG A 208 -8.31 11.54 12.56
CA ARG A 208 -6.99 11.97 13.00
C ARG A 208 -6.00 11.90 11.83
N ALA A 209 -4.98 12.75 11.83
CA ALA A 209 -3.96 12.83 10.79
C ALA A 209 -3.31 11.47 10.50
N TRP A 210 -3.00 10.68 11.54
CA TRP A 210 -2.39 9.35 11.36
C TRP A 210 -3.29 8.36 10.61
N GLN A 211 -4.62 8.50 10.71
CA GLN A 211 -5.57 7.65 9.99
C GLN A 211 -5.56 8.01 8.50
N VAL A 212 -5.56 9.31 8.19
CA VAL A 212 -5.48 9.81 6.81
C VAL A 212 -4.13 9.46 6.19
N TYR A 213 -3.03 9.61 6.95
CA TYR A 213 -1.69 9.22 6.51
C TYR A 213 -1.61 7.73 6.20
N GLY A 214 -2.07 6.87 7.13
CA GLY A 214 -2.12 5.43 6.92
C GLY A 214 -3.00 5.02 5.74
N ALA A 215 -4.12 5.70 5.51
CA ALA A 215 -4.96 5.49 4.33
C ALA A 215 -4.23 5.90 3.04
N GLY A 216 -3.53 7.03 3.02
CA GLY A 216 -2.70 7.44 1.88
C GLY A 216 -1.62 6.42 1.55
N LEU A 217 -0.93 5.89 2.55
CA LEU A 217 0.05 4.80 2.37
C LEU A 217 -0.62 3.53 1.83
N GLY A 218 -1.78 3.16 2.36
CA GLY A 218 -2.58 2.03 1.89
C GLY A 218 -3.03 2.18 0.43
N TRP A 219 -3.41 3.39 0.02
CA TRP A 219 -3.71 3.65 -1.40
C TRP A 219 -2.46 3.53 -2.26
N CYS A 220 -1.38 4.24 -1.92
CA CYS A 220 -0.24 4.41 -2.83
C CYS A 220 0.68 3.21 -2.92
N TYR A 221 0.91 2.52 -1.80
CA TYR A 221 1.94 1.48 -1.70
C TYR A 221 1.37 0.08 -1.52
N ILE A 222 0.05 -0.05 -1.37
CA ILE A 222 -0.62 -1.35 -1.28
C ILE A 222 -1.64 -1.49 -2.42
N PHE A 223 -2.66 -0.63 -2.46
CA PHE A 223 -3.74 -0.75 -3.43
C PHE A 223 -3.32 -0.45 -4.87
N LEU A 224 -2.64 0.67 -5.14
CA LEU A 224 -2.22 1.02 -6.50
C LEU A 224 -1.25 0.01 -7.13
N PRO A 225 -0.29 -0.60 -6.40
CA PRO A 225 0.48 -1.72 -6.92
C PRO A 225 -0.37 -2.90 -7.38
N LEU A 226 -1.44 -3.22 -6.64
CA LEU A 226 -2.40 -4.24 -7.06
C LEU A 226 -3.19 -3.82 -8.30
N VAL A 227 -3.67 -2.57 -8.35
CA VAL A 227 -4.34 -2.03 -9.54
C VAL A 227 -3.42 -2.11 -10.76
N HIS A 228 -2.15 -1.76 -10.60
CA HIS A 228 -1.17 -1.87 -11.66
C HIS A 228 -0.98 -3.32 -12.10
N TYR A 229 -0.88 -4.27 -11.17
CA TYR A 229 -0.80 -5.70 -11.47
C TYR A 229 -2.04 -6.25 -12.18
N LEU A 230 -3.25 -5.76 -11.84
CA LEU A 230 -4.49 -6.30 -12.39
C LEU A 230 -4.91 -5.64 -13.72
N ILE A 231 -4.62 -4.35 -13.89
CA ILE A 231 -5.21 -3.53 -14.96
C ILE A 231 -4.15 -2.91 -15.87
N ALA A 232 -2.97 -2.56 -15.34
CA ALA A 232 -1.92 -1.91 -16.12
C ALA A 232 -0.91 -2.90 -16.75
N THR A 233 -1.08 -4.20 -16.52
CA THR A 233 -0.32 -5.24 -17.23
C THR A 233 -1.07 -5.65 -18.50
N PRO A 234 -0.42 -5.71 -19.68
CA PRO A 234 -1.03 -6.23 -20.90
C PRO A 234 -1.64 -7.62 -20.68
N ALA A 235 -2.80 -7.91 -21.26
CA ALA A 235 -3.51 -9.19 -21.05
C ALA A 235 -2.65 -10.42 -21.38
N GLN A 236 -1.72 -10.28 -22.32
CA GLN A 236 -0.78 -11.31 -22.77
C GLN A 236 0.41 -11.55 -21.80
N PHE A 237 0.67 -10.64 -20.86
CA PHE A 237 1.76 -10.75 -19.88
C PHE A 237 1.31 -10.25 -18.50
N LYS A 238 0.98 -11.16 -17.58
CA LYS A 238 0.80 -10.79 -16.16
C LYS A 238 2.15 -10.71 -15.48
N TYR A 239 2.52 -9.51 -15.03
CA TYR A 239 3.80 -9.27 -14.39
C TYR A 239 3.68 -8.44 -13.11
N ILE A 240 4.59 -8.65 -12.16
CA ILE A 240 4.65 -7.86 -10.94
C ILE A 240 5.29 -6.50 -11.22
N THR A 241 4.62 -5.43 -10.81
CA THR A 241 5.08 -4.05 -10.99
C THR A 241 6.42 -3.79 -10.28
N SER A 242 7.27 -2.94 -10.86
CA SER A 242 8.54 -2.55 -10.25
C SER A 242 8.34 -1.46 -9.21
N ALA A 243 9.25 -1.39 -8.22
CA ALA A 243 9.20 -0.34 -7.21
C ALA A 243 9.36 1.05 -7.81
N SER A 244 10.09 1.15 -8.93
CA SER A 244 10.26 2.37 -9.71
C SER A 244 8.95 2.93 -10.29
N ASN A 245 7.79 2.29 -10.12
CA ASN A 245 6.49 2.87 -10.45
C ASN A 245 5.85 3.64 -9.28
N PHE A 246 6.28 3.37 -8.04
CA PHE A 246 5.64 3.91 -6.83
C PHE A 246 6.61 4.64 -5.89
N PHE A 247 7.86 4.21 -5.84
CA PHE A 247 8.87 4.72 -4.92
C PHE A 247 9.88 5.58 -5.66
N ALA A 248 10.35 6.65 -5.02
CA ALA A 248 11.51 7.40 -5.49
C ALA A 248 12.75 6.50 -5.45
N PHE A 249 13.66 6.72 -6.39
CA PHE A 249 14.93 6.02 -6.41
C PHE A 249 15.91 6.59 -5.37
N ASP A 250 15.86 7.89 -5.11
CA ASP A 250 16.62 8.52 -4.02
C ASP A 250 15.89 8.33 -2.67
N PRO A 251 16.50 7.65 -1.67
CA PRO A 251 15.92 7.48 -0.34
C PRO A 251 15.60 8.81 0.36
N PHE A 252 16.39 9.86 0.13
CA PHE A 252 16.13 11.17 0.74
C PHE A 252 14.89 11.83 0.15
N LEU A 253 14.71 11.72 -1.17
CA LEU A 253 13.49 12.15 -1.84
C LEU A 253 12.26 11.34 -1.40
N GLN A 254 12.40 10.03 -1.21
CA GLN A 254 11.33 9.19 -0.67
C GLN A 254 10.94 9.62 0.75
N LEU A 255 11.93 9.88 1.60
CA LEU A 255 11.71 10.37 2.96
C LEU A 255 11.04 11.75 2.95
N ALA A 256 11.51 12.67 2.10
CA ALA A 256 10.90 13.99 1.93
C ALA A 256 9.44 13.87 1.48
N THR A 257 9.13 12.95 0.56
CA THR A 257 7.76 12.67 0.11
C THR A 257 6.86 12.24 1.27
N PHE A 258 7.35 11.35 2.14
CA PHE A 258 6.64 10.93 3.35
C PHE A 258 6.43 12.08 4.34
N ILE A 259 7.46 12.90 4.56
CA ILE A 259 7.38 14.07 5.46
C ILE A 259 6.35 15.07 4.93
N VAL A 260 6.38 15.41 3.64
CA VAL A 260 5.43 16.34 3.02
C VAL A 260 4.00 15.83 3.19
N ALA A 261 3.73 14.57 2.88
CA ALA A 261 2.41 13.96 3.08
C ALA A 261 1.97 14.01 4.56
N GLY A 262 2.90 13.75 5.49
CA GLY A 262 2.66 13.87 6.94
C GLY A 262 2.31 15.30 7.35
N VAL A 263 3.13 16.28 6.96
CA VAL A 263 2.90 17.70 7.25
C VAL A 263 1.53 18.15 6.75
N LEU A 264 1.13 17.76 5.54
CA LEU A 264 -0.17 18.11 4.98
C LEU A 264 -1.34 17.64 5.86
N VAL A 265 -1.34 16.38 6.30
CA VAL A 265 -2.43 15.87 7.15
C VAL A 265 -2.43 16.47 8.54
N PHE A 266 -1.26 16.68 9.15
CA PHE A 266 -1.15 17.29 10.47
C PHE A 266 -1.56 18.76 10.46
N ALA A 267 -1.11 19.53 9.46
CA ALA A 267 -1.50 20.92 9.29
C ALA A 267 -3.01 21.05 9.09
N ASN A 268 -3.59 20.17 8.26
CA ASN A 268 -5.04 20.14 8.03
C ASN A 268 -5.83 19.81 9.31
N GLU A 269 -5.42 18.81 10.10
CA GLU A 269 -6.05 18.51 11.40
C GLU A 269 -6.00 19.73 12.34
N LYS A 270 -4.83 20.38 12.46
CA LYS A 270 -4.66 21.55 13.33
C LYS A 270 -5.51 22.74 12.86
N PHE A 271 -5.56 23.00 11.56
CA PHE A 271 -6.35 24.07 10.97
C PHE A 271 -7.85 23.93 11.32
N TRP A 272 -8.42 22.74 11.12
CA TRP A 272 -9.83 22.49 11.43
C TRP A 272 -10.11 22.46 12.93
N SER A 273 -9.21 21.92 13.74
CA SER A 273 -9.32 21.95 15.20
C SER A 273 -9.33 23.39 15.75
N TRP A 274 -8.59 24.30 15.13
CA TRP A 274 -8.61 25.72 15.48
C TRP A 274 -9.89 26.40 15.00
N ARG A 275 -10.31 26.16 13.75
CA ARG A 275 -11.48 26.79 13.15
C ARG A 275 -12.78 26.44 13.88
N LEU A 276 -12.95 25.17 14.27
CA LEU A 276 -14.14 24.71 15.01
C LEU A 276 -14.21 25.31 16.43
N ARG A 277 -13.07 25.57 17.08
CA ARG A 277 -13.04 26.26 18.37
C ARG A 277 -13.53 27.70 18.25
N LYS A 278 -13.17 28.40 17.17
CA LYS A 278 -13.62 29.77 16.91
C LYS A 278 -15.11 29.90 16.58
N SER A 279 -15.75 28.86 16.06
CA SER A 279 -17.20 28.92 15.76
C SER A 279 -18.10 28.68 16.98
N ILE A 280 -17.51 28.28 18.12
CA ILE A 280 -18.23 27.98 19.37
C ILE A 280 -18.06 29.12 20.39
N ALA A 281 -17.02 29.95 20.24
CA ALA A 281 -16.77 31.16 21.03
C ALA A 281 -17.46 32.37 20.39
#